data_AF-A0A4R5BFT3-F1
#
_entry.id   AF-A0A4R5BFT3-F1
#
_cell.length_a   1.000
_cell.length_b   1.000
_cell.length_c   1.000
_cell.angle_alpha   90.00
_cell.angle_beta   90.00
_cell.angle_gamma   90.00
#
_symmetry.space_group_name_H-M   'P 1'
#
loop_
_entity.id
_entity.type
_entity.pdbx_description
1 polymer ?
#
loop_
_entity_poly.entity_id
_entity_poly.type
_entity_poly.pdbx_seq_one_letter_code
_entity_poly.pdbx_strand_id
1 'polypeptide(L)'
;MSDDLRAHLDALNAPRPTRTWRRRTLELLDDPVARGEVLDRVRWYATKDARLAAGRPFSDPSLRDEPGARGRVWAAALVGDPGVIPLLDVIARRAAGVTREFAPAVKLAGGAVNALGEFADPRALDVLRGLSRDVRDPVLGRQIRTAIEAAAGRRGITPAQLVERGVPAHGLGRDGSLARDIGGYQAVLAVTDPLTVRLTFIGADGRPLPTVPGALRGPFAAPVKELKTLVKRVRATLAAERTRVEALMAVERTWPFGEWCHHYRDHPVTGMVARGLIWEFETPDGRWHGATPGEGVLVTVDGRALPVPSAGARVRLWHPARALPGAVRAWRGFVTGNRMTQSFKQAFRETFRLGPPEAGPELRCGCFDGEVRRVFAEGAWRVSCHHGPELVRFERRIAGRWRETPPADVPPLVFSEGTREVALFVRVTSIAAQEPFGELSATAGIRGDTLRRILPGTRIADRFSVDGRFLVVRGGLRTYKIHLDSGGVLMEPGDDRLHVEPSRRLGRKGLFLPFEDERLTQILGTAFLLAADHKITDEAVLGQITRGA
;
A
#
# COMPACT_ATOMS: atom_id res chain seq x y z
N MET A 1 -26.05 -34.33 28.78
CA MET A 1 -24.80 -33.76 29.28
C MET A 1 -24.68 -34.09 30.73
N SER A 2 -23.67 -34.89 31.09
CA SER A 2 -23.36 -35.26 32.47
C SER A 2 -23.19 -34.01 33.33
N ASP A 3 -23.50 -34.12 34.62
CA ASP A 3 -23.42 -32.98 35.54
C ASP A 3 -21.96 -32.51 35.73
N ASP A 4 -20.98 -33.42 35.67
CA ASP A 4 -19.55 -33.08 35.71
C ASP A 4 -19.12 -32.26 34.48
N LEU A 5 -19.50 -32.68 33.27
CA LEU A 5 -19.22 -31.90 32.05
C LEU A 5 -19.91 -30.54 32.10
N ARG A 6 -21.17 -30.49 32.53
CA ARG A 6 -21.91 -29.22 32.66
C ARG A 6 -21.21 -28.26 33.61
N ALA A 7 -20.89 -28.71 34.82
CA ALA A 7 -20.21 -27.90 35.83
C ALA A 7 -18.85 -27.40 35.35
N HIS A 8 -18.07 -28.27 34.67
CA HIS A 8 -16.77 -27.91 34.11
C HIS A 8 -16.85 -26.84 33.02
N LEU A 9 -17.82 -26.94 32.11
CA LEU A 9 -18.04 -25.94 31.06
C LEU A 9 -18.57 -24.61 31.61
N ASP A 10 -19.45 -24.67 32.61
CA ASP A 10 -20.04 -23.50 33.27
C ASP A 10 -19.01 -22.71 34.10
N ALA A 11 -17.96 -23.37 34.58
CA ALA A 11 -16.86 -22.73 35.31
C ALA A 11 -15.99 -21.78 34.44
N LEU A 12 -16.08 -21.83 33.10
CA LEU A 12 -15.24 -20.98 32.24
C LEU A 12 -15.71 -19.52 32.17
N ASN A 13 -15.15 -18.69 33.05
CA ASN A 13 -15.47 -17.25 33.12
C ASN A 13 -14.47 -16.34 32.38
N ALA A 14 -13.24 -16.80 32.10
CA ALA A 14 -12.22 -16.03 31.38
C ALA A 14 -12.44 -16.08 29.85
N PRO A 15 -11.98 -15.07 29.07
CA PRO A 15 -12.12 -15.07 27.60
C PRO A 15 -11.37 -16.22 26.91
N ARG A 16 -10.26 -16.67 27.52
CA ARG A 16 -9.46 -17.81 27.08
C ARG A 16 -9.28 -18.80 28.23
N PRO A 17 -9.42 -20.12 27.99
CA PRO A 17 -9.25 -21.14 29.02
C PRO A 17 -7.77 -21.35 29.37
N THR A 18 -7.52 -21.72 30.62
CA THR A 18 -6.19 -22.13 31.10
C THR A 18 -5.78 -23.47 30.50
N ARG A 19 -4.47 -23.79 30.55
CA ARG A 19 -3.97 -25.10 30.11
C ARG A 19 -4.63 -26.26 30.86
N THR A 20 -4.86 -26.11 32.16
CA THR A 20 -5.55 -27.10 33.01
C THR A 20 -6.99 -27.32 32.57
N TRP A 21 -7.73 -26.24 32.30
CA TRP A 21 -9.11 -26.35 31.82
C TRP A 21 -9.16 -27.08 30.47
N ARG A 22 -8.27 -26.73 29.53
CA ARG A 22 -8.19 -27.38 28.21
C ARG A 22 -7.95 -28.88 28.32
N ARG A 23 -7.00 -29.30 29.16
CA ARG A 23 -6.68 -30.72 29.37
C ARG A 23 -7.89 -31.48 29.92
N ARG A 24 -8.53 -30.95 30.97
CA ARG A 24 -9.73 -31.57 31.55
C ARG A 24 -10.90 -31.63 30.57
N THR A 25 -11.08 -30.61 29.73
CA THR A 25 -12.10 -30.63 28.68
C THR A 25 -11.83 -31.77 27.70
N LEU A 26 -10.60 -31.98 27.26
CA LEU A 26 -10.27 -33.09 26.36
C LEU A 26 -10.54 -34.46 27.01
N GLU A 27 -10.14 -34.66 28.27
CA GLU A 27 -10.45 -35.89 29.02
C GLU A 27 -11.97 -36.16 29.10
N LEU A 28 -12.78 -35.12 29.36
CA LEU A 28 -14.24 -35.25 29.41
C LEU A 28 -14.87 -35.47 28.04
N LEU A 29 -14.21 -34.99 26.98
CA LEU A 29 -14.66 -35.14 25.59
C LEU A 29 -14.13 -36.41 24.93
N ASP A 30 -13.35 -37.25 25.63
CA ASP A 30 -12.98 -38.58 25.15
C ASP A 30 -14.22 -39.47 24.96
N ASP A 31 -15.24 -39.27 25.81
CA ASP A 31 -16.58 -39.84 25.62
C ASP A 31 -17.27 -39.27 24.36
N PRO A 32 -17.57 -40.11 23.34
CA PRO A 32 -18.26 -39.69 22.13
C PRO A 32 -19.64 -39.08 22.38
N VAL A 33 -20.36 -39.52 23.43
CA VAL A 33 -21.68 -38.99 23.78
C VAL A 33 -21.54 -37.55 24.27
N ALA A 34 -20.65 -37.31 25.24
CA ALA A 34 -20.32 -35.98 25.73
C ALA A 34 -19.88 -35.03 24.60
N ARG A 35 -19.07 -35.53 23.66
CA ARG A 35 -18.65 -34.79 22.46
C ARG A 35 -19.83 -34.43 21.55
N GLY A 36 -20.71 -35.38 21.25
CA GLY A 36 -21.91 -35.15 20.45
C GLY A 36 -22.80 -34.08 21.05
N GLU A 37 -23.03 -34.14 22.36
CA GLU A 37 -23.88 -33.17 23.07
C GLU A 37 -23.32 -31.74 23.03
N VAL A 38 -22.00 -31.57 23.14
CA VAL A 38 -21.35 -30.25 22.99
C VAL A 38 -21.50 -29.73 21.57
N LEU A 39 -21.27 -30.56 20.56
CA LEU A 39 -21.38 -30.16 19.15
C LEU A 39 -22.83 -29.81 18.78
N ASP A 40 -23.81 -30.60 19.22
CA ASP A 40 -25.22 -30.33 18.97
C ASP A 40 -25.68 -29.05 19.67
N ARG A 41 -25.16 -28.77 20.86
CA ARG A 41 -25.44 -27.49 21.55
C ARG A 41 -24.87 -26.29 20.79
N VAL A 42 -23.65 -26.39 20.27
CA VAL A 42 -23.05 -25.33 19.44
C VAL A 42 -23.78 -25.18 18.11
N ARG A 43 -24.22 -26.28 17.48
CA ARG A 43 -25.10 -26.25 16.30
C ARG A 43 -26.41 -25.55 16.62
N TRP A 44 -27.00 -25.82 17.78
CA TRP A 44 -28.22 -25.13 18.21
C TRP A 44 -28.00 -23.61 18.39
N TYR A 45 -26.87 -23.16 18.93
CA TYR A 45 -26.56 -21.72 18.96
C TYR A 45 -26.51 -21.09 17.57
N ALA A 46 -25.91 -21.80 16.61
CA ALA A 46 -25.74 -21.33 15.24
C ALA A 46 -27.04 -21.41 14.41
N THR A 47 -27.90 -22.40 14.63
CA THR A 47 -29.05 -22.70 13.74
C THR A 47 -30.39 -22.40 14.37
N LYS A 48 -30.50 -22.53 15.70
CA LYS A 48 -31.77 -22.57 16.45
C LYS A 48 -32.72 -23.68 15.98
N ASP A 49 -32.18 -24.79 15.45
CA ASP A 49 -32.96 -25.96 15.05
C ASP A 49 -33.75 -26.53 16.24
N ALA A 50 -35.08 -26.60 16.10
CA ALA A 50 -35.99 -27.11 17.14
C ALA A 50 -35.69 -28.57 17.53
N ARG A 51 -35.14 -29.39 16.62
CA ARG A 51 -34.77 -30.78 16.91
C ARG A 51 -33.64 -30.89 17.92
N LEU A 52 -32.80 -29.86 18.03
CA LEU A 52 -31.66 -29.78 18.94
C LEU A 52 -32.01 -29.07 20.27
N ALA A 53 -33.26 -28.63 20.45
CA ALA A 53 -33.67 -27.80 21.59
C ALA A 53 -33.71 -28.56 22.93
N ALA A 54 -33.78 -29.90 22.91
CA ALA A 54 -33.84 -30.76 24.09
C ALA A 54 -34.86 -30.28 25.15
N GLY A 55 -36.08 -29.92 24.71
CA GLY A 55 -37.17 -29.50 25.58
C GLY A 55 -37.15 -28.05 26.08
N ARG A 56 -36.22 -27.19 25.60
CA ARG A 56 -36.21 -25.76 25.94
C ARG A 56 -37.07 -24.94 24.97
N PRO A 57 -37.84 -23.94 25.44
CA PRO A 57 -38.70 -23.14 24.59
C PRO A 57 -37.91 -22.34 23.54
N PHE A 58 -38.47 -22.28 22.34
CA PHE A 58 -37.97 -21.59 21.14
C PHE A 58 -37.88 -20.04 21.29
N SER A 59 -38.36 -19.50 22.40
CA SER A 59 -38.70 -18.08 22.55
C SER A 59 -37.59 -17.18 23.11
N ASP A 60 -36.41 -17.69 23.49
CA ASP A 60 -35.33 -16.83 24.00
C ASP A 60 -34.50 -16.26 22.82
N PRO A 61 -34.69 -14.96 22.47
CA PRO A 61 -33.96 -14.30 21.39
C PRO A 61 -32.52 -13.98 21.83
N SER A 62 -32.19 -14.22 23.10
CA SER A 62 -30.91 -13.91 23.67
C SER A 62 -30.09 -15.19 23.86
N LEU A 63 -28.88 -15.22 23.31
CA LEU A 63 -27.85 -16.13 23.80
C LEU A 63 -27.24 -15.60 25.12
N ARG A 64 -27.96 -14.72 25.85
CA ARG A 64 -27.40 -13.89 26.93
C ARG A 64 -27.25 -14.65 28.23
N ASP A 65 -28.09 -15.66 28.49
CA ASP A 65 -28.25 -16.18 29.84
C ASP A 65 -27.98 -17.68 29.98
N GLU A 66 -27.44 -18.37 28.96
CA GLU A 66 -27.04 -19.77 29.13
C GLU A 66 -25.70 -19.86 29.89
N PRO A 67 -25.69 -20.42 31.12
CA PRO A 67 -24.45 -20.66 31.85
C PRO A 67 -23.52 -21.52 31.01
N GLY A 68 -22.23 -21.14 30.98
CA GLY A 68 -21.19 -21.88 30.25
C GLY A 68 -21.33 -21.94 28.72
N ALA A 69 -22.13 -21.07 28.09
CA ALA A 69 -22.18 -20.99 26.62
C ALA A 69 -20.78 -20.76 26.01
N ARG A 70 -19.95 -19.94 26.67
CA ARG A 70 -18.53 -19.76 26.33
C ARG A 70 -17.73 -21.06 26.46
N GLY A 71 -17.94 -21.81 27.55
CA GLY A 71 -17.30 -23.11 27.77
C GLY A 71 -17.59 -24.10 26.66
N ARG A 72 -18.86 -24.19 26.24
CA ARG A 72 -19.31 -25.08 25.15
C ARG A 72 -18.70 -24.72 23.80
N VAL A 73 -18.62 -23.43 23.46
CA VAL A 73 -17.93 -22.94 22.25
C VAL A 73 -16.44 -23.31 22.26
N TRP A 74 -15.77 -23.14 23.40
CA TRP A 74 -14.37 -23.54 23.56
C TRP A 74 -14.18 -25.05 23.48
N ALA A 75 -15.07 -25.83 24.11
CA ALA A 75 -15.05 -27.28 24.06
C ALA A 75 -15.23 -27.79 22.62
N ALA A 76 -16.18 -27.25 21.86
CA ALA A 76 -16.36 -27.59 20.45
C ALA A 76 -15.13 -27.25 19.59
N ALA A 77 -14.45 -26.12 19.85
CA ALA A 77 -13.22 -25.79 19.14
C ALA A 77 -12.05 -26.72 19.49
N LEU A 78 -11.98 -27.21 20.72
CA LEU A 78 -10.96 -28.17 21.16
C LEU A 78 -11.13 -29.57 20.54
N VAL A 79 -12.34 -29.94 20.10
CA VAL A 79 -12.56 -31.16 19.31
C VAL A 79 -11.74 -31.15 18.02
N GLY A 80 -11.42 -29.97 17.49
CA GLY A 80 -10.58 -29.82 16.30
C GLY A 80 -11.30 -30.11 14.97
N ASP A 81 -12.61 -30.34 14.99
CA ASP A 81 -13.42 -30.53 13.77
C ASP A 81 -13.55 -29.19 13.00
N PRO A 82 -13.03 -29.10 11.76
CA PRO A 82 -13.17 -27.90 10.94
C PRO A 82 -14.64 -27.53 10.62
N GLY A 83 -15.58 -28.47 10.73
CA GLY A 83 -17.02 -28.23 10.60
C GLY A 83 -17.59 -27.28 11.67
N VAL A 84 -16.85 -27.03 12.76
CA VAL A 84 -17.22 -26.08 13.82
C VAL A 84 -16.99 -24.62 13.39
N ILE A 85 -16.05 -24.36 12.48
CA ILE A 85 -15.71 -22.99 12.01
C ILE A 85 -16.93 -22.22 11.50
N PRO A 86 -17.76 -22.73 10.57
CA PRO A 86 -18.95 -22.01 10.12
C PRO A 86 -19.99 -21.81 11.23
N LEU A 87 -20.08 -22.72 12.21
CA LEU A 87 -20.96 -22.54 13.36
C LEU A 87 -20.50 -21.35 14.22
N LEU A 88 -19.19 -21.26 14.48
CA LEU A 88 -18.61 -20.16 15.25
C LEU A 88 -18.75 -18.81 14.54
N ASP A 89 -18.67 -18.76 13.20
CA ASP A 89 -18.95 -17.54 12.43
C ASP A 89 -20.38 -17.04 12.70
N VAL A 90 -21.37 -17.92 12.52
CA VAL A 90 -22.78 -17.57 12.73
C VAL A 90 -23.04 -17.15 14.18
N ILE A 91 -22.50 -17.90 15.15
CA ILE A 91 -22.62 -17.57 16.58
C ILE A 91 -21.99 -16.21 16.88
N ALA A 92 -20.78 -15.94 16.38
CA ALA A 92 -20.09 -14.69 16.60
C ALA A 92 -20.89 -13.50 16.03
N ARG A 93 -21.43 -13.62 14.82
CA ARG A 93 -22.25 -12.57 14.17
C ARG A 93 -23.53 -12.29 14.94
N ARG A 94 -24.26 -13.35 15.32
CA ARG A 94 -25.50 -13.23 16.10
C ARG A 94 -25.24 -12.61 17.46
N ALA A 95 -24.28 -13.16 18.20
CA ALA A 95 -23.94 -12.69 19.54
C ALA A 95 -23.28 -11.30 19.54
N ALA A 96 -22.67 -10.86 18.45
CA ALA A 96 -22.14 -9.50 18.29
C ALA A 96 -23.21 -8.47 17.88
N GLY A 97 -24.47 -8.88 17.64
CA GLY A 97 -25.55 -7.99 17.23
C GLY A 97 -25.49 -7.56 15.76
N VAL A 98 -24.79 -8.32 14.91
CA VAL A 98 -24.74 -8.05 13.46
C VAL A 98 -26.10 -8.35 12.82
N THR A 99 -26.75 -9.43 13.27
CA THR A 99 -28.12 -9.77 12.89
C THR A 99 -29.10 -9.23 13.93
N ARG A 100 -30.15 -8.51 13.51
CA ARG A 100 -31.16 -7.93 14.41
C ARG A 100 -32.07 -8.96 15.10
N GLU A 101 -32.03 -10.20 14.64
CA GLU A 101 -32.84 -11.32 15.14
C GLU A 101 -32.48 -11.75 16.58
N PHE A 102 -31.28 -11.41 17.07
CA PHE A 102 -30.78 -11.89 18.35
C PHE A 102 -30.26 -10.76 19.24
N ALA A 103 -30.50 -10.88 20.55
CA ALA A 103 -29.94 -9.95 21.52
C ALA A 103 -28.41 -10.15 21.64
N PRO A 104 -27.60 -9.07 21.66
CA PRO A 104 -26.15 -9.20 21.70
C PRO A 104 -25.63 -9.85 23.00
N ALA A 105 -24.80 -10.89 22.89
CA ALA A 105 -24.16 -11.60 23.99
C ALA A 105 -22.62 -11.51 23.86
N VAL A 106 -22.06 -10.38 24.32
CA VAL A 106 -20.62 -10.04 24.16
C VAL A 106 -19.69 -11.14 24.68
N LYS A 107 -20.04 -11.79 25.82
CA LYS A 107 -19.21 -12.86 26.39
C LYS A 107 -19.13 -14.10 25.49
N LEU A 108 -20.22 -14.45 24.82
CA LEU A 108 -20.30 -15.58 23.88
C LEU A 108 -19.63 -15.23 22.56
N ALA A 109 -19.90 -14.04 22.01
CA ALA A 109 -19.25 -13.53 20.80
C ALA A 109 -17.71 -13.55 20.96
N GLY A 110 -17.21 -13.04 22.08
CA GLY A 110 -15.79 -13.08 22.42
C GLY A 110 -15.24 -14.49 22.59
N GLY A 111 -16.05 -15.42 23.12
CA GLY A 111 -15.71 -16.84 23.17
C GLY A 111 -15.51 -17.45 21.78
N ALA A 112 -16.47 -17.23 20.88
CA ALA A 112 -16.42 -17.72 19.50
C ALA A 112 -15.25 -17.10 18.71
N VAL A 113 -15.01 -15.80 18.85
CA VAL A 113 -13.88 -15.10 18.23
C VAL A 113 -12.54 -15.66 18.70
N ASN A 114 -12.34 -15.84 20.01
CA ASN A 114 -11.08 -16.39 20.51
C ASN A 114 -10.91 -17.87 20.13
N ALA A 115 -11.99 -18.64 20.12
CA ALA A 115 -11.98 -20.04 19.69
C ALA A 115 -11.60 -20.18 18.20
N LEU A 116 -12.19 -19.36 17.33
CA LEU A 116 -11.82 -19.25 15.91
C LEU A 116 -10.32 -18.96 15.72
N GLY A 117 -9.75 -18.12 16.59
CA GLY A 117 -8.32 -17.80 16.57
C GLY A 117 -7.43 -19.03 16.68
N GLU A 118 -7.85 -20.08 17.38
CA GLU A 118 -7.03 -21.27 17.68
C GLU A 118 -7.01 -22.30 16.54
N PHE A 119 -7.89 -22.18 15.54
CA PHE A 119 -7.92 -23.12 14.43
C PHE A 119 -6.70 -22.95 13.50
N ALA A 120 -6.06 -24.08 13.18
CA ALA A 120 -5.02 -24.12 12.15
C ALA A 120 -5.61 -23.92 10.74
N ASP A 121 -6.87 -24.29 10.51
CA ASP A 121 -7.55 -24.27 9.20
C ASP A 121 -7.64 -22.86 8.59
N PRO A 122 -7.16 -22.65 7.34
CA PRO A 122 -7.18 -21.38 6.61
C PRO A 122 -8.44 -20.53 6.79
N ARG A 123 -9.61 -21.18 6.69
CA ARG A 123 -10.94 -20.56 6.69
C ARG A 123 -11.24 -19.78 7.97
N ALA A 124 -10.67 -20.18 9.11
CA ALA A 124 -10.90 -19.48 10.38
C ALA A 124 -10.36 -18.04 10.37
N LEU A 125 -9.22 -17.80 9.70
CA LEU A 125 -8.68 -16.45 9.52
C LEU A 125 -9.59 -15.60 8.62
N ASP A 126 -10.13 -16.19 7.56
CA ASP A 126 -11.06 -15.49 6.66
C ASP A 126 -12.36 -15.11 7.38
N VAL A 127 -12.90 -16.00 8.21
CA VAL A 127 -14.03 -15.72 9.10
C VAL A 127 -13.73 -14.56 10.03
N LEU A 128 -12.59 -14.59 10.75
CA LEU A 128 -12.20 -13.51 11.66
C LEU A 128 -12.07 -12.16 10.94
N ARG A 129 -11.55 -12.16 9.71
CA ARG A 129 -11.46 -10.96 8.86
C ARG A 129 -12.82 -10.51 8.32
N GLY A 130 -13.76 -11.42 8.15
CA GLY A 130 -15.18 -11.10 7.96
C GLY A 130 -15.74 -10.37 9.17
N LEU A 131 -15.60 -10.97 10.35
CA LEU A 131 -16.07 -10.39 11.61
C LEU A 131 -15.49 -8.99 11.87
N SER A 132 -14.21 -8.75 11.54
CA SER A 132 -13.61 -7.42 11.75
C SER A 132 -14.24 -6.31 10.90
N ARG A 133 -14.91 -6.66 9.79
CA ARG A 133 -15.61 -5.71 8.92
C ARG A 133 -17.01 -5.40 9.41
N ASP A 134 -17.68 -6.43 9.96
CA ASP A 134 -19.11 -6.41 10.26
C ASP A 134 -19.42 -6.02 11.71
N VAL A 135 -18.54 -6.39 12.66
CA VAL A 135 -18.73 -6.08 14.09
C VAL A 135 -18.34 -4.64 14.39
N ARG A 136 -19.28 -3.89 15.01
CA ARG A 136 -19.09 -2.48 15.40
C ARG A 136 -18.74 -2.27 16.87
N ASP A 137 -18.93 -3.28 17.71
CA ASP A 137 -18.62 -3.21 19.14
C ASP A 137 -17.09 -3.02 19.37
N PRO A 138 -16.65 -1.99 20.13
CA PRO A 138 -15.23 -1.70 20.30
C PRO A 138 -14.45 -2.77 21.09
N VAL A 139 -15.09 -3.45 22.04
CA VAL A 139 -14.44 -4.47 22.88
C VAL A 139 -14.21 -5.73 22.06
N LEU A 140 -15.25 -6.20 21.35
CA LEU A 140 -15.16 -7.31 20.41
C LEU A 140 -14.21 -6.99 19.26
N GLY A 141 -14.23 -5.75 18.74
CA GLY A 141 -13.29 -5.32 17.70
C GLY A 141 -11.82 -5.46 18.10
N ARG A 142 -11.48 -5.20 19.38
CA ARG A 142 -10.13 -5.49 19.91
C ARG A 142 -9.86 -6.99 19.99
N GLN A 143 -10.81 -7.78 20.49
CA GLN A 143 -10.66 -9.24 20.57
C GLN A 143 -10.49 -9.89 19.20
N ILE A 144 -11.26 -9.46 18.20
CA ILE A 144 -11.16 -9.94 16.81
C ILE A 144 -9.76 -9.65 16.27
N ARG A 145 -9.25 -8.44 16.46
CA ARG A 145 -7.89 -8.08 16.03
C ARG A 145 -6.83 -8.97 16.65
N THR A 146 -6.88 -9.18 17.96
CA THR A 146 -5.96 -10.08 18.67
C THR A 146 -6.10 -11.54 18.20
N ALA A 147 -7.32 -11.99 17.88
CA ALA A 147 -7.55 -13.33 17.34
C ALA A 147 -6.97 -13.48 15.92
N ILE A 148 -7.12 -12.46 15.06
CA ILE A 148 -6.52 -12.42 13.72
C ILE A 148 -4.99 -12.47 13.84
N GLU A 149 -4.38 -11.66 14.70
CA GLU A 149 -2.92 -11.65 14.91
C GLU A 149 -2.41 -13.00 15.42
N ALA A 150 -3.09 -13.62 16.37
CA ALA A 150 -2.72 -14.94 16.89
C ALA A 150 -2.88 -16.05 15.83
N ALA A 151 -3.98 -16.04 15.06
CA ALA A 151 -4.22 -16.99 13.98
C ALA A 151 -3.21 -16.84 12.84
N ALA A 152 -2.86 -15.60 12.48
CA ALA A 152 -1.85 -15.29 11.48
C ALA A 152 -0.45 -15.75 11.94
N GLY A 153 -0.05 -15.40 13.17
CA GLY A 153 1.26 -15.76 13.71
C GLY A 153 1.51 -17.26 13.77
N ARG A 154 0.48 -18.06 14.10
CA ARG A 154 0.54 -19.54 14.07
C ARG A 154 0.83 -20.12 12.68
N ARG A 155 0.58 -19.36 11.61
CA ARG A 155 0.82 -19.75 10.22
C ARG A 155 2.08 -19.13 9.64
N GLY A 156 2.91 -18.50 10.48
CA GLY A 156 4.07 -17.74 10.02
C GLY A 156 3.71 -16.48 9.22
N ILE A 157 2.45 -16.04 9.26
CA ILE A 157 2.01 -14.80 8.59
C ILE A 157 2.40 -13.63 9.48
N THR A 158 3.26 -12.74 8.97
CA THR A 158 3.68 -11.54 9.71
C THR A 158 2.57 -10.48 9.73
N PRO A 159 2.61 -9.51 10.67
CA PRO A 159 1.67 -8.39 10.67
C PRO A 159 1.62 -7.63 9.33
N ALA A 160 2.77 -7.48 8.66
CA ALA A 160 2.84 -6.88 7.33
C ALA A 160 2.11 -7.71 6.25
N GLN A 161 2.27 -9.03 6.25
CA GLN A 161 1.52 -9.93 5.37
C GLN A 161 0.02 -9.94 5.65
N LEU A 162 -0.37 -9.74 6.91
CA LEU A 162 -1.76 -9.62 7.29
C LEU A 162 -2.40 -8.35 6.71
N VAL A 163 -1.67 -7.23 6.73
CA VAL A 163 -2.12 -5.98 6.06
C VAL A 163 -2.23 -6.17 4.55
N GLU A 164 -1.24 -6.82 3.92
CA GLU A 164 -1.26 -7.17 2.49
C GLU A 164 -2.47 -8.01 2.10
N ARG A 165 -2.78 -9.05 2.89
CA ARG A 165 -3.98 -9.88 2.69
C ARG A 165 -5.26 -9.08 2.92
N GLY A 166 -5.17 -8.02 3.75
CA GLY A 166 -6.17 -7.09 4.26
C GLY A 166 -6.89 -6.19 3.26
N VAL A 167 -6.31 -6.01 2.07
CA VAL A 167 -6.67 -4.89 1.19
C VAL A 167 -8.10 -5.03 0.65
N PRO A 168 -8.96 -4.00 0.77
CA PRO A 168 -10.32 -4.07 0.23
C PRO A 168 -10.34 -3.98 -1.31
N ALA A 169 -11.04 -4.92 -1.95
CA ALA A 169 -11.27 -4.91 -3.40
C ALA A 169 -12.34 -3.89 -3.86
N HIS A 170 -13.16 -3.37 -2.93
CA HIS A 170 -14.24 -2.40 -3.22
C HIS A 170 -15.29 -2.83 -4.26
N GLY A 171 -15.36 -4.14 -4.56
CA GLY A 171 -16.20 -4.69 -5.62
C GLY A 171 -15.69 -4.43 -7.04
N LEU A 172 -14.45 -3.96 -7.20
CA LEU A 172 -13.79 -3.81 -8.49
C LEU A 172 -13.42 -5.19 -9.07
N GLY A 173 -13.47 -5.30 -10.40
CA GLY A 173 -12.93 -6.42 -11.16
C GLY A 173 -11.39 -6.44 -11.18
N ARG A 174 -10.79 -7.50 -11.73
CA ARG A 174 -9.31 -7.65 -11.81
C ARG A 174 -8.64 -6.55 -12.64
N ASP A 175 -9.37 -6.00 -13.59
CA ASP A 175 -8.99 -4.84 -14.41
C ASP A 175 -9.02 -3.51 -13.63
N GLY A 176 -9.48 -3.52 -12.37
CA GLY A 176 -9.59 -2.33 -11.54
C GLY A 176 -10.83 -1.49 -11.83
N SER A 177 -11.85 -2.06 -12.50
CA SER A 177 -13.08 -1.35 -12.86
C SER A 177 -14.35 -1.91 -12.19
N LEU A 178 -15.38 -1.07 -12.09
CA LEU A 178 -16.72 -1.44 -11.65
C LEU A 178 -17.73 -0.64 -12.48
N ALA A 179 -18.67 -1.33 -13.11
CA ALA A 179 -19.81 -0.73 -13.79
C ALA A 179 -21.09 -0.91 -12.97
N ARG A 180 -21.96 0.10 -12.96
CA ARG A 180 -23.31 0.05 -12.39
C ARG A 180 -24.30 0.81 -13.25
N ASP A 181 -25.47 0.24 -13.45
CA ASP A 181 -26.55 0.90 -14.17
C ASP A 181 -27.29 1.90 -13.28
N ILE A 182 -27.56 3.09 -13.81
CA ILE A 182 -28.21 4.19 -13.10
C ILE A 182 -28.95 5.09 -14.10
N GLY A 183 -30.28 5.11 -14.03
CA GLY A 183 -31.11 6.06 -14.79
C GLY A 183 -30.84 6.13 -16.30
N GLY A 184 -30.62 4.99 -16.95
CA GLY A 184 -30.30 4.91 -18.39
C GLY A 184 -28.84 5.13 -18.75
N TYR A 185 -27.95 5.28 -17.76
CA TYR A 185 -26.51 5.36 -17.93
C TYR A 185 -25.81 4.19 -17.25
N GLN A 186 -24.66 3.80 -17.79
CA GLN A 186 -23.71 2.95 -17.09
C GLN A 186 -22.65 3.83 -16.43
N ALA A 187 -22.64 3.87 -15.09
CA ALA A 187 -21.60 4.54 -14.33
C ALA A 187 -20.40 3.60 -14.16
N VAL A 188 -19.26 3.97 -14.74
CA VAL A 188 -18.02 3.19 -14.73
C VAL A 188 -17.00 3.88 -13.83
N LEU A 189 -16.66 3.23 -12.72
CA LEU A 189 -15.53 3.59 -11.88
C LEU A 189 -14.33 2.76 -12.34
N ALA A 190 -13.20 3.40 -12.67
CA ALA A 190 -11.99 2.69 -13.06
C ALA A 190 -10.73 3.32 -12.45
N VAL A 191 -9.80 2.47 -12.03
CA VAL A 191 -8.42 2.88 -11.74
C VAL A 191 -7.65 2.87 -13.06
N THR A 192 -7.38 4.04 -13.64
CA THR A 192 -6.82 4.13 -15.00
C THR A 192 -5.30 4.04 -15.04
N ASP A 193 -4.67 4.42 -13.95
CA ASP A 193 -3.24 4.35 -13.72
C ASP A 193 -3.01 4.29 -12.19
N PRO A 194 -1.79 4.04 -11.72
CA PRO A 194 -1.54 3.90 -10.28
C PRO A 194 -1.91 5.14 -9.44
N LEU A 195 -2.19 6.29 -10.06
CA LEU A 195 -2.43 7.58 -9.40
C LEU A 195 -3.88 8.04 -9.55
N THR A 196 -4.62 7.49 -10.50
CA THR A 196 -5.88 8.09 -10.97
C THR A 196 -7.04 7.11 -10.88
N VAL A 197 -8.08 7.53 -10.15
CA VAL A 197 -9.39 6.87 -10.13
C VAL A 197 -10.40 7.78 -10.79
N ARG A 198 -11.05 7.31 -11.86
CA ARG A 198 -12.06 8.03 -12.64
C ARG A 198 -13.44 7.45 -12.41
N LEU A 199 -14.43 8.32 -12.51
CA LEU A 199 -15.84 7.94 -12.61
C LEU A 199 -16.35 8.58 -13.91
N THR A 200 -16.80 7.75 -14.84
CA THR A 200 -17.38 8.16 -16.11
C THR A 200 -18.80 7.62 -16.23
N PHE A 201 -19.64 8.28 -17.02
CA PHE A 201 -21.02 7.87 -17.29
C PHE A 201 -21.17 7.64 -18.78
N ILE A 202 -21.63 6.45 -19.16
CA ILE A 202 -21.84 6.08 -20.57
C ILE A 202 -23.34 6.02 -20.80
N GLY A 203 -23.87 6.86 -21.68
CA GLY A 203 -25.28 6.87 -22.08
C GLY A 203 -25.56 5.95 -23.26
N ALA A 204 -26.78 5.98 -23.78
CA ALA A 204 -27.17 5.21 -24.96
C ALA A 204 -26.38 5.57 -26.24
N ASP A 205 -25.78 6.75 -26.30
CA ASP A 205 -24.91 7.19 -27.39
C ASP A 205 -23.49 6.60 -27.32
N GLY A 206 -23.18 5.83 -26.28
CA GLY A 206 -21.88 5.19 -26.04
C GLY A 206 -20.75 6.16 -25.67
N ARG A 207 -21.01 7.47 -25.54
CA ARG A 207 -19.96 8.46 -25.27
C ARG A 207 -19.69 8.58 -23.77
N PRO A 208 -18.42 8.47 -23.31
CA PRO A 208 -18.10 8.60 -21.90
C PRO A 208 -18.14 10.07 -21.46
N LEU A 209 -18.98 10.36 -20.47
CA LEU A 209 -19.10 11.68 -19.84
C LEU A 209 -18.31 11.71 -18.51
N PRO A 210 -17.38 12.66 -18.32
CA PRO A 210 -16.56 12.76 -17.10
C PRO A 210 -17.29 13.45 -15.93
N THR A 211 -18.47 14.00 -16.17
CA THR A 211 -19.29 14.69 -15.19
C THR A 211 -20.65 14.02 -15.08
N VAL A 212 -21.31 14.19 -13.93
CA VAL A 212 -22.64 13.61 -13.69
C VAL A 212 -23.64 14.24 -14.69
N PRO A 213 -24.28 13.43 -15.56
CA PRO A 213 -25.29 13.90 -16.49
C PRO A 213 -26.44 14.61 -15.79
N GLY A 214 -27.04 15.62 -16.44
CA GLY A 214 -28.18 16.36 -15.91
C GLY A 214 -29.35 15.46 -15.53
N ALA A 215 -29.63 14.44 -16.36
CA ALA A 215 -30.71 13.46 -16.15
C ALA A 215 -30.57 12.64 -14.86
N LEU A 216 -29.36 12.51 -14.30
CA LEU A 216 -29.13 11.81 -13.03
C LEU A 216 -29.24 12.72 -11.80
N ARG A 217 -29.31 14.05 -12.00
CA ARG A 217 -29.39 15.02 -10.89
C ARG A 217 -30.82 15.09 -10.38
N GLY A 218 -31.01 14.82 -9.09
CA GLY A 218 -32.33 14.75 -8.46
C GLY A 218 -32.77 13.29 -8.27
N PRO A 219 -33.40 12.65 -9.28
CA PRO A 219 -33.98 11.31 -9.12
C PRO A 219 -33.00 10.23 -8.67
N PHE A 220 -31.73 10.33 -9.11
CA PHE A 220 -30.68 9.36 -8.79
C PHE A 220 -29.58 9.94 -7.88
N ALA A 221 -29.88 11.00 -7.13
CA ALA A 221 -28.89 11.69 -6.31
C ALA A 221 -28.24 10.79 -5.24
N ALA A 222 -29.00 9.91 -4.60
CA ALA A 222 -28.49 8.99 -3.58
C ALA A 222 -27.50 7.95 -4.17
N PRO A 223 -27.85 7.18 -5.22
CA PRO A 223 -26.89 6.27 -5.87
C PRO A 223 -25.65 6.99 -6.42
N VAL A 224 -25.79 8.21 -6.97
CA VAL A 224 -24.63 9.01 -7.40
C VAL A 224 -23.73 9.38 -6.20
N LYS A 225 -24.32 9.72 -5.05
CA LYS A 225 -23.58 10.04 -3.82
C LYS A 225 -22.83 8.81 -3.29
N GLU A 226 -23.43 7.62 -3.36
CA GLU A 226 -22.78 6.36 -3.00
C GLU A 226 -21.58 6.07 -3.90
N LEU A 227 -21.73 6.22 -5.21
CA LEU A 227 -20.63 6.05 -6.18
C LEU A 227 -19.49 7.03 -5.91
N LYS A 228 -19.79 8.32 -5.68
CA LYS A 228 -18.76 9.31 -5.30
C LYS A 228 -18.05 8.94 -4.00
N THR A 229 -18.77 8.37 -3.04
CA THR A 229 -18.18 7.90 -1.78
C THR A 229 -17.30 6.67 -2.01
N LEU A 230 -17.70 5.74 -2.88
CA LEU A 230 -16.89 4.61 -3.31
C LEU A 230 -15.60 5.08 -3.99
N VAL A 231 -15.67 6.05 -4.91
CA VAL A 231 -14.47 6.66 -5.54
C VAL A 231 -13.49 7.17 -4.49
N LYS A 232 -13.97 7.88 -3.45
CA LYS A 232 -13.11 8.37 -2.36
C LYS A 232 -12.43 7.23 -1.61
N ARG A 233 -13.17 6.14 -1.31
CA ARG A 233 -12.60 4.96 -0.64
C ARG A 233 -11.56 4.25 -1.50
N VAL A 234 -11.84 4.04 -2.78
CA VAL A 234 -10.89 3.42 -3.73
C VAL A 234 -9.61 4.27 -3.83
N ARG A 235 -9.73 5.60 -3.93
CA ARG A 235 -8.57 6.51 -3.92
C ARG A 235 -7.75 6.40 -2.64
N ALA A 236 -8.40 6.35 -1.48
CA ALA A 236 -7.72 6.20 -0.21
C ALA A 236 -6.97 4.85 -0.12
N THR A 237 -7.61 3.76 -0.56
CA THR A 237 -6.95 2.45 -0.61
C THR A 237 -5.79 2.42 -1.60
N LEU A 238 -5.96 2.98 -2.80
CA LEU A 238 -4.89 3.07 -3.80
C LEU A 238 -3.68 3.85 -3.26
N ALA A 239 -3.91 5.01 -2.63
CA ALA A 239 -2.86 5.80 -2.01
C ALA A 239 -2.14 5.04 -0.87
N ALA A 240 -2.91 4.38 0.02
CA ALA A 240 -2.34 3.56 1.09
C ALA A 240 -1.51 2.40 0.54
N GLU A 241 -1.99 1.74 -0.51
CA GLU A 241 -1.28 0.63 -1.15
C GLU A 241 0.01 1.10 -1.82
N ARG A 242 0.03 2.26 -2.49
CA ARG A 242 1.27 2.83 -3.03
C ARG A 242 2.32 3.02 -1.94
N THR A 243 1.95 3.67 -0.83
CA THR A 243 2.85 3.90 0.30
C THR A 243 3.33 2.59 0.92
N ARG A 244 2.42 1.62 1.10
CA ARG A 244 2.76 0.31 1.66
C ARG A 244 3.72 -0.47 0.76
N VAL A 245 3.46 -0.51 -0.55
CA VAL A 245 4.32 -1.22 -1.50
C VAL A 245 5.66 -0.52 -1.67
N GLU A 246 5.71 0.82 -1.63
CA GLU A 246 6.98 1.55 -1.61
C GLU A 246 7.82 1.21 -0.39
N ALA A 247 7.20 1.04 0.78
CA ALA A 247 7.92 0.66 2.01
C ALA A 247 8.63 -0.71 1.91
N LEU A 248 8.22 -1.57 0.97
CA LEU A 248 8.90 -2.84 0.68
C LEU A 248 10.26 -2.65 0.00
N MET A 249 10.57 -1.45 -0.52
CA MET A 249 11.90 -1.15 -1.10
C MET A 249 13.03 -1.32 -0.08
N ALA A 250 12.72 -1.13 1.21
CA ALA A 250 13.67 -1.29 2.31
C ALA A 250 13.67 -2.69 2.96
N VAL A 251 12.94 -3.65 2.38
CA VAL A 251 12.80 -5.00 2.93
C VAL A 251 13.14 -6.03 1.87
N GLU A 252 13.97 -7.01 2.21
CA GLU A 252 14.29 -8.15 1.35
C GLU A 252 13.18 -9.21 1.38
N ARG A 253 11.95 -8.78 1.09
CA ARG A 253 10.79 -9.64 1.14
C ARG A 253 10.68 -10.46 -0.15
N THR A 254 10.40 -11.75 0.02
CA THR A 254 10.07 -12.65 -1.09
C THR A 254 8.75 -13.35 -0.86
N TRP A 255 8.02 -13.61 -1.94
CA TRP A 255 6.75 -14.33 -1.93
C TRP A 255 6.83 -15.52 -2.87
N PRO A 256 6.13 -16.63 -2.59
CA PRO A 256 5.79 -17.59 -3.63
C PRO A 256 5.01 -16.90 -4.76
N PHE A 257 5.31 -17.24 -6.02
CA PHE A 257 4.69 -16.64 -7.19
C PHE A 257 3.17 -16.71 -7.15
N GLY A 258 2.58 -17.82 -6.69
CA GLY A 258 1.14 -17.96 -6.53
C GLY A 258 0.53 -16.97 -5.54
N GLU A 259 1.18 -16.75 -4.38
CA GLU A 259 0.73 -15.76 -3.40
C GLU A 259 0.87 -14.33 -3.93
N TRP A 260 1.99 -14.04 -4.60
CA TRP A 260 2.21 -12.75 -5.21
C TRP A 260 1.18 -12.46 -6.30
N CYS A 261 0.83 -13.46 -7.11
CA CYS A 261 -0.25 -13.33 -8.09
C CYS A 261 -1.55 -12.95 -7.41
N HIS A 262 -1.94 -13.66 -6.35
CA HIS A 262 -3.21 -13.45 -5.67
C HIS A 262 -3.29 -12.10 -4.94
N HIS A 263 -2.23 -11.70 -4.20
CA HIS A 263 -2.25 -10.51 -3.34
C HIS A 263 -1.77 -9.23 -4.02
N TYR A 264 -0.96 -9.34 -5.08
CA TYR A 264 -0.48 -8.20 -5.85
C TYR A 264 -1.10 -8.18 -7.23
N ARG A 265 -0.61 -9.01 -8.16
CA ARG A 265 -0.93 -8.90 -9.60
C ARG A 265 -2.43 -8.90 -9.91
N ASP A 266 -3.18 -9.82 -9.28
CA ASP A 266 -4.59 -10.09 -9.59
C ASP A 266 -5.54 -9.35 -8.65
N HIS A 267 -5.02 -8.68 -7.62
CA HIS A 267 -5.85 -7.90 -6.72
C HIS A 267 -6.32 -6.61 -7.43
N PRO A 268 -7.61 -6.25 -7.40
CA PRO A 268 -8.16 -5.11 -8.17
C PRO A 268 -7.49 -3.75 -7.94
N VAL A 269 -7.08 -3.45 -6.70
CA VAL A 269 -6.41 -2.18 -6.34
C VAL A 269 -4.89 -2.32 -6.33
N THR A 270 -4.35 -3.20 -5.50
CA THR A 270 -2.90 -3.50 -5.43
C THR A 270 -2.29 -3.93 -6.77
N GLY A 271 -3.06 -4.60 -7.63
CA GLY A 271 -2.61 -4.98 -8.97
C GLY A 271 -2.30 -3.78 -9.85
N MET A 272 -3.06 -2.69 -9.74
CA MET A 272 -2.75 -1.44 -10.43
C MET A 272 -1.42 -0.85 -9.98
N VAL A 273 -1.11 -0.96 -8.69
CA VAL A 273 0.19 -0.53 -8.15
C VAL A 273 1.30 -1.45 -8.63
N ALA A 274 1.10 -2.77 -8.55
CA ALA A 274 2.12 -3.79 -8.85
C ALA A 274 2.47 -3.86 -10.35
N ARG A 275 1.49 -3.71 -11.24
CA ARG A 275 1.67 -3.68 -12.70
C ARG A 275 2.52 -2.48 -13.16
N GLY A 276 2.46 -1.37 -12.42
CA GLY A 276 3.31 -0.19 -12.61
C GLY A 276 4.74 -0.34 -12.07
N LEU A 277 5.17 -1.53 -11.65
CA LEU A 277 6.47 -1.75 -11.03
C LEU A 277 7.25 -2.89 -11.72
N ILE A 278 8.55 -2.92 -11.46
CA ILE A 278 9.48 -3.96 -11.88
C ILE A 278 9.63 -4.96 -10.72
N TRP A 279 9.57 -6.24 -11.02
CA TRP A 279 9.72 -7.33 -10.07
C TRP A 279 10.84 -8.25 -10.53
N GLU A 280 11.46 -8.97 -9.61
CA GLU A 280 12.41 -10.03 -9.93
C GLU A 280 11.75 -11.38 -9.65
N PHE A 281 11.91 -12.30 -10.60
CA PHE A 281 11.37 -13.66 -10.55
C PHE A 281 12.53 -14.64 -10.54
N GLU A 282 12.52 -15.56 -9.59
CA GLU A 282 13.49 -16.64 -9.50
C GLU A 282 13.20 -17.70 -10.58
N THR A 283 14.18 -18.00 -11.41
CA THR A 283 14.11 -19.05 -12.42
C THR A 283 14.52 -20.40 -11.84
N PRO A 284 14.19 -21.53 -12.50
CA PRO A 284 14.50 -22.87 -11.98
C PRO A 284 15.99 -23.14 -11.70
N ASP A 285 16.89 -22.40 -12.35
CA ASP A 285 18.34 -22.43 -12.15
C ASP A 285 18.82 -21.52 -10.99
N GLY A 286 17.90 -20.93 -10.22
CA GLY A 286 18.18 -20.06 -9.08
C GLY A 286 18.57 -18.62 -9.44
N ARG A 287 18.53 -18.24 -10.72
CA ARG A 287 18.81 -16.86 -11.15
C ARG A 287 17.59 -15.96 -10.97
N TRP A 288 17.83 -14.67 -10.84
CA TRP A 288 16.77 -13.66 -10.70
C TRP A 288 16.65 -12.85 -11.99
N HIS A 289 15.46 -12.82 -12.57
CA HIS A 289 15.17 -12.07 -13.79
C HIS A 289 14.19 -10.94 -13.50
N GLY A 290 14.57 -9.71 -13.86
CA GLY A 290 13.69 -8.56 -13.78
C GLY A 290 12.62 -8.59 -14.87
N ALA A 291 11.36 -8.40 -14.51
CA ALA A 291 10.25 -8.25 -15.44
C ALA A 291 9.13 -7.36 -14.85
N THR A 292 8.33 -6.74 -15.71
CA THR A 292 7.07 -6.09 -15.31
C THR A 292 5.89 -7.07 -15.47
N PRO A 293 4.84 -6.98 -14.64
CA PRO A 293 3.62 -7.74 -14.84
C PRO A 293 2.75 -7.01 -15.86
N GLY A 294 2.82 -7.42 -17.13
CA GLY A 294 1.85 -7.02 -18.14
C GLY A 294 0.49 -7.70 -17.95
N GLU A 295 -0.42 -7.49 -18.90
CA GLU A 295 -1.71 -8.18 -18.94
C GLU A 295 -1.51 -9.66 -19.27
N GLY A 296 -1.33 -10.49 -18.24
CA GLY A 296 -1.18 -11.94 -18.39
C GLY A 296 0.21 -12.42 -18.82
N VAL A 297 1.17 -11.51 -19.08
CA VAL A 297 2.54 -11.83 -19.48
C VAL A 297 3.56 -11.06 -18.64
N LEU A 298 4.67 -11.71 -18.27
CA LEU A 298 5.80 -11.05 -17.63
C LEU A 298 6.74 -10.53 -18.72
N VAL A 299 7.06 -9.24 -18.72
CA VAL A 299 7.88 -8.61 -19.79
C VAL A 299 9.23 -8.18 -19.24
N THR A 300 10.31 -8.69 -19.81
CA THR A 300 11.68 -8.34 -19.45
C THR A 300 12.10 -7.00 -20.07
N VAL A 301 13.24 -6.46 -19.62
CA VAL A 301 13.73 -5.13 -20.05
C VAL A 301 13.99 -5.01 -21.56
N ASP A 302 14.27 -6.12 -22.23
CA ASP A 302 14.44 -6.24 -23.69
C ASP A 302 13.13 -6.50 -24.44
N GLY A 303 11.97 -6.43 -23.76
CA GLY A 303 10.64 -6.57 -24.35
C GLY A 303 10.22 -8.02 -24.62
N ARG A 304 10.97 -9.01 -24.11
CA ARG A 304 10.63 -10.43 -24.28
C ARG A 304 9.68 -10.91 -23.19
N ALA A 305 8.90 -11.95 -23.50
CA ALA A 305 8.09 -12.63 -22.52
C ALA A 305 8.97 -13.54 -21.65
N LEU A 306 8.93 -13.38 -20.33
CA LEU A 306 9.50 -14.32 -19.39
C LEU A 306 8.53 -15.52 -19.23
N PRO A 307 9.01 -16.77 -19.28
CA PRO A 307 8.19 -17.94 -18.99
C PRO A 307 7.49 -17.81 -17.63
N VAL A 308 6.25 -18.27 -17.54
CA VAL A 308 5.48 -18.21 -16.30
C VAL A 308 6.18 -19.06 -15.22
N PRO A 309 6.60 -18.46 -14.08
CA PRO A 309 7.25 -19.20 -13.01
C PRO A 309 6.30 -20.24 -12.38
N SER A 310 6.87 -21.27 -11.77
CA SER A 310 6.08 -22.22 -10.96
C SER A 310 5.43 -21.49 -9.77
N ALA A 311 4.30 -21.99 -9.27
CA ALA A 311 3.58 -21.34 -8.17
C ALA A 311 4.43 -21.14 -6.89
N GLY A 312 5.44 -21.98 -6.69
CA GLY A 312 6.38 -21.89 -5.56
C GLY A 312 7.64 -21.04 -5.83
N ALA A 313 7.90 -20.64 -7.09
CA ALA A 313 9.05 -19.81 -7.44
C ALA A 313 9.01 -18.49 -6.68
N ARG A 314 10.15 -17.98 -6.23
CA ARG A 314 10.18 -16.76 -5.43
C ARG A 314 10.09 -15.53 -6.31
N VAL A 315 9.35 -14.54 -5.81
CA VAL A 315 9.21 -13.21 -6.41
C VAL A 315 9.65 -12.18 -5.38
N ARG A 316 10.32 -11.12 -5.81
CA ARG A 316 10.65 -9.97 -4.97
C ARG A 316 10.53 -8.66 -5.73
N LEU A 317 10.37 -7.55 -5.02
CA LEU A 317 10.32 -6.23 -5.65
C LEU A 317 11.72 -5.87 -6.16
N TRP A 318 11.87 -5.51 -7.44
CA TRP A 318 13.17 -5.13 -8.01
C TRP A 318 13.68 -3.83 -7.36
N HIS A 319 14.99 -3.77 -7.11
CA HIS A 319 15.60 -2.60 -6.48
C HIS A 319 16.89 -2.17 -7.23
N PRO A 320 17.06 -0.87 -7.55
CA PRO A 320 18.23 -0.42 -8.31
C PRO A 320 19.56 -0.62 -7.57
N ALA A 321 19.57 -0.61 -6.23
CA ALA A 321 20.77 -0.91 -5.45
C ALA A 321 21.33 -2.33 -5.67
N ARG A 322 20.49 -3.31 -6.09
CA ARG A 322 20.94 -4.66 -6.47
C ARG A 322 21.38 -4.75 -7.93
N ALA A 323 21.08 -3.74 -8.74
CA ALA A 323 21.32 -3.77 -10.18
C ALA A 323 22.63 -3.07 -10.54
N LEU A 324 23.27 -3.55 -11.61
CA LEU A 324 24.37 -2.83 -12.24
C LEU A 324 23.85 -1.53 -12.90
N PRO A 325 24.68 -0.48 -13.01
CA PRO A 325 24.25 0.80 -13.60
C PRO A 325 23.66 0.66 -15.00
N GLY A 326 24.18 -0.26 -15.82
CA GLY A 326 23.66 -0.54 -17.17
C GLY A 326 22.22 -1.08 -17.13
N ALA A 327 21.92 -1.99 -16.22
CA ALA A 327 20.57 -2.54 -16.04
C ALA A 327 19.58 -1.47 -15.55
N VAL A 328 20.01 -0.58 -14.64
CA VAL A 328 19.19 0.57 -14.20
C VAL A 328 18.86 1.48 -15.38
N ARG A 329 19.85 1.83 -16.21
CA ARG A 329 19.63 2.65 -17.42
C ARG A 329 18.68 1.97 -18.41
N ALA A 330 18.81 0.66 -18.61
CA ALA A 330 17.93 -0.11 -19.48
C ALA A 330 16.49 -0.08 -18.98
N TRP A 331 16.26 -0.30 -17.68
CA TRP A 331 14.93 -0.19 -17.07
C TRP A 331 14.32 1.20 -17.17
N ARG A 332 15.13 2.26 -16.96
CA ARG A 332 14.65 3.64 -17.17
C ARG A 332 14.22 3.87 -18.61
N GLY A 333 14.99 3.35 -19.57
CA GLY A 333 14.65 3.35 -20.99
C GLY A 333 13.34 2.62 -21.28
N PHE A 334 13.19 1.41 -20.77
CA PHE A 334 11.97 0.61 -20.89
C PHE A 334 10.75 1.35 -20.32
N VAL A 335 10.84 1.89 -19.11
CA VAL A 335 9.74 2.61 -18.45
C VAL A 335 9.33 3.84 -19.28
N THR A 336 10.29 4.63 -19.77
CA THR A 336 9.97 5.81 -20.58
C THR A 336 9.47 5.46 -21.98
N GLY A 337 10.07 4.46 -22.64
CA GLY A 337 9.73 4.05 -24.00
C GLY A 337 8.34 3.44 -24.10
N ASN A 338 7.94 2.65 -23.10
CA ASN A 338 6.60 2.07 -23.00
C ASN A 338 5.57 3.01 -22.35
N ARG A 339 5.94 4.27 -22.07
CA ARG A 339 5.08 5.27 -21.40
C ARG A 339 4.44 4.72 -20.11
N MET A 340 5.23 3.98 -19.33
CA MET A 340 4.83 3.33 -18.10
C MET A 340 4.93 4.29 -16.91
N THR A 341 3.83 4.52 -16.20
CA THR A 341 3.82 5.34 -14.98
C THR A 341 4.08 4.45 -13.76
N GLN A 342 5.21 4.64 -13.09
CA GLN A 342 5.51 3.95 -11.84
C GLN A 342 4.79 4.59 -10.66
N SER A 343 4.24 3.72 -9.80
CA SER A 343 3.51 4.09 -8.58
C SER A 343 4.31 4.96 -7.61
N PHE A 344 5.63 4.82 -7.65
CA PHE A 344 6.63 5.60 -6.93
C PHE A 344 7.95 5.51 -7.72
N LYS A 345 8.95 6.32 -7.33
CA LYS A 345 10.29 6.26 -7.94
C LYS A 345 10.95 4.90 -7.63
N GLN A 346 10.94 3.99 -8.62
CA GLN A 346 11.61 2.69 -8.52
C GLN A 346 12.82 2.61 -9.46
N ALA A 347 12.65 2.68 -10.78
CA ALA A 347 13.78 2.71 -11.73
C ALA A 347 14.57 4.02 -11.63
N PHE A 348 13.87 5.09 -11.26
CA PHE A 348 14.38 6.44 -11.06
C PHE A 348 14.61 6.74 -9.57
N ARG A 349 14.89 5.71 -8.77
CA ARG A 349 15.20 5.88 -7.34
C ARG A 349 16.66 6.23 -7.14
N GLU A 350 16.93 7.13 -6.20
CA GLU A 350 18.26 7.40 -5.70
C GLU A 350 18.82 6.14 -5.01
N THR A 351 20.08 5.81 -5.29
CA THR A 351 20.75 4.66 -4.66
C THR A 351 22.01 5.13 -3.95
N PHE A 352 22.18 4.67 -2.72
CA PHE A 352 23.38 4.95 -1.94
C PHE A 352 24.09 3.63 -1.66
N ARG A 353 25.41 3.64 -1.80
CA ARG A 353 26.28 2.50 -1.48
C ARG A 353 27.27 2.96 -0.43
N LEU A 354 27.69 2.03 0.42
CA LEU A 354 28.82 2.29 1.29
C LEU A 354 30.07 2.48 0.40
N GLY A 355 30.71 3.64 0.48
CA GLY A 355 32.04 3.84 -0.11
C GLY A 355 33.11 3.14 0.73
N PRO A 356 34.38 3.17 0.28
CA PRO A 356 35.52 2.88 1.17
C PRO A 356 35.42 3.72 2.46
N PRO A 357 36.02 3.31 3.59
CA PRO A 357 35.90 3.99 4.89
C PRO A 357 36.23 5.50 4.86
N GLU A 358 37.01 5.95 3.89
CA GLU A 358 37.42 7.35 3.68
C GLU A 358 36.39 8.18 2.89
N ALA A 359 35.35 7.56 2.34
CA ALA A 359 34.33 8.16 1.47
C ALA A 359 32.92 7.66 1.81
N GLY A 360 32.54 7.68 3.10
CA GLY A 360 31.14 7.60 3.48
C GLY A 360 30.35 8.76 2.83
N PRO A 361 29.04 8.63 2.57
CA PRO A 361 28.27 9.76 2.08
C PRO A 361 28.33 10.89 3.12
N GLU A 362 29.09 11.95 2.82
CA GLU A 362 29.08 13.20 3.58
C GLU A 362 27.72 13.90 3.37
N LEU A 363 26.64 13.29 3.83
CA LEU A 363 25.35 13.95 3.96
C LEU A 363 25.44 14.88 5.17
N ARG A 364 26.04 16.05 4.97
CA ARG A 364 26.14 17.09 5.99
C ARG A 364 24.76 17.73 6.18
N CYS A 365 24.19 17.59 7.37
CA CYS A 365 22.98 18.31 7.77
C CYS A 365 23.36 19.72 8.27
N GLY A 366 23.89 20.56 7.38
CA GLY A 366 24.46 21.86 7.75
C GLY A 366 23.44 22.97 8.06
N CYS A 367 22.15 22.76 7.74
CA CYS A 367 21.15 23.84 7.72
C CYS A 367 19.97 23.64 8.68
N PHE A 368 20.03 22.65 9.57
CA PHE A 368 18.90 22.30 10.44
C PHE A 368 19.38 22.04 11.87
N ASP A 369 18.78 22.76 12.82
CA ASP A 369 19.00 22.58 14.25
C ASP A 369 17.91 21.64 14.80
N GLY A 370 18.19 20.33 14.78
CA GLY A 370 17.27 19.31 15.23
C GLY A 370 17.66 17.88 14.83
N GLU A 371 16.86 16.92 15.27
CA GLU A 371 17.05 15.50 14.99
C GLU A 371 15.92 14.97 14.11
N VAL A 372 16.29 14.29 13.02
CA VAL A 372 15.35 13.48 12.25
C VAL A 372 15.44 12.06 12.73
N ARG A 373 14.29 11.44 13.01
CA ARG A 373 14.19 10.00 13.24
C ARG A 373 13.10 9.42 12.36
N ARG A 374 13.43 8.36 11.62
CA ARG A 374 12.45 7.63 10.81
C ARG A 374 12.55 6.14 11.05
N VAL A 375 11.43 5.52 11.39
CA VAL A 375 11.29 4.07 11.51
C VAL A 375 10.78 3.51 10.19
N PHE A 376 11.43 2.46 9.69
CA PHE A 376 11.16 1.88 8.37
C PHE A 376 11.43 0.37 8.36
N ALA A 377 11.34 -0.26 7.17
CA ALA A 377 11.55 -1.69 6.99
C ALA A 377 10.69 -2.56 7.94
N GLU A 378 9.37 -2.40 7.87
CA GLU A 378 8.38 -3.06 8.74
C GLU A 378 8.60 -2.82 10.25
N GLY A 379 9.27 -1.71 10.61
CA GLY A 379 9.55 -1.34 11.99
C GLY A 379 10.80 -1.99 12.60
N ALA A 380 11.59 -2.70 11.77
CA ALA A 380 12.82 -3.35 12.20
C ALA A 380 14.02 -2.39 12.26
N TRP A 381 13.97 -1.27 11.52
CA TRP A 381 15.08 -0.33 11.41
C TRP A 381 14.66 1.10 11.70
N ARG A 382 15.57 1.87 12.29
CA ARG A 382 15.44 3.30 12.51
C ARG A 382 16.68 3.98 11.93
N VAL A 383 16.47 5.05 11.19
CA VAL A 383 17.55 5.95 10.74
C VAL A 383 17.39 7.29 11.43
N SER A 384 18.50 7.89 11.83
CA SER A 384 18.51 9.24 12.37
C SER A 384 19.67 10.08 11.83
N CYS A 385 19.50 11.40 11.84
CA CYS A 385 20.57 12.36 11.58
C CYS A 385 20.45 13.53 12.55
N HIS A 386 21.61 14.06 12.96
CA HIS A 386 21.74 15.21 13.86
C HIS A 386 22.47 16.36 13.16
N HIS A 387 22.37 17.56 13.74
CA HIS A 387 23.19 18.70 13.34
C HIS A 387 24.66 18.46 13.72
N GLY A 388 25.58 18.52 12.76
CA GLY A 388 27.02 18.36 12.99
C GLY A 388 27.76 17.53 11.93
N PRO A 389 29.08 17.32 12.11
CA PRO A 389 29.93 16.57 11.17
C PRO A 389 29.74 15.04 11.22
N GLU A 390 28.98 14.52 12.20
CA GLU A 390 28.77 13.08 12.40
C GLU A 390 27.48 12.53 11.75
N LEU A 391 27.65 11.29 11.28
CA LEU A 391 26.92 10.57 10.23
C LEU A 391 25.46 10.21 10.54
N VAL A 392 24.75 9.93 9.44
CA VAL A 392 23.53 9.10 9.42
C VAL A 392 23.71 7.87 10.33
N ARG A 393 22.92 7.77 11.40
CA ARG A 393 22.93 6.64 12.33
C ARG A 393 21.86 5.63 11.94
N PHE A 394 22.22 4.35 12.00
CA PHE A 394 21.30 3.24 11.81
C PHE A 394 21.13 2.46 13.10
N GLU A 395 19.90 2.11 13.44
CA GLU A 395 19.58 1.29 14.60
C GLU A 395 18.64 0.16 14.21
N ARG A 396 18.94 -1.05 14.69
CA ARG A 396 18.12 -2.24 14.51
C ARG A 396 17.31 -2.51 15.77
N ARG A 397 16.04 -2.90 15.59
CA ARG A 397 15.18 -3.32 16.68
C ARG A 397 15.45 -4.78 17.05
N ILE A 398 15.95 -5.02 18.26
CA ILE A 398 16.25 -6.35 18.80
C ILE A 398 15.58 -6.50 20.16
N ALA A 399 14.74 -7.53 20.32
CA ALA A 399 13.96 -7.79 21.53
C ALA A 399 13.20 -6.53 22.04
N GLY A 400 12.61 -5.77 21.10
CA GLY A 400 11.83 -4.57 21.40
C GLY A 400 12.64 -3.29 21.65
N ARG A 401 13.97 -3.38 21.77
CA ARG A 401 14.88 -2.25 22.01
C ARG A 401 15.64 -1.86 20.75
N TRP A 402 15.98 -0.59 20.61
CA TRP A 402 16.82 -0.09 19.53
C TRP A 402 18.30 -0.30 19.89
N ARG A 403 19.08 -0.80 18.95
CA ARG A 403 20.53 -0.95 19.07
C ARG A 403 21.20 -0.35 17.85
N GLU A 404 22.17 0.52 18.06
CA GLU A 404 22.98 1.08 16.99
C GLU A 404 23.69 -0.03 16.22
N THR A 405 23.75 0.14 14.90
CA THR A 405 24.35 -0.82 13.97
C THR A 405 25.32 -0.05 13.07
N PRO A 406 26.61 -0.44 13.05
CA PRO A 406 27.59 0.17 12.15
C PRO A 406 27.13 0.08 10.70
N PRO A 407 27.35 1.11 9.86
CA PRO A 407 26.96 1.11 8.45
C PRO A 407 27.39 -0.13 7.65
N ALA A 408 28.54 -0.72 7.98
CA ALA A 408 29.04 -1.94 7.34
C ALA A 408 28.18 -3.19 7.61
N ASP A 409 27.46 -3.22 8.74
CA ASP A 409 26.58 -4.32 9.15
C ASP A 409 25.11 -4.06 8.76
N VAL A 410 24.82 -2.89 8.17
CA VAL A 410 23.47 -2.57 7.68
C VAL A 410 23.26 -3.24 6.31
N PRO A 411 22.17 -4.00 6.12
CA PRO A 411 21.87 -4.60 4.83
C PRO A 411 21.86 -3.54 3.70
N PRO A 412 22.40 -3.82 2.51
CA PRO A 412 22.59 -2.80 1.47
C PRO A 412 21.32 -2.04 1.07
N LEU A 413 20.16 -2.72 1.04
CA LEU A 413 18.89 -2.05 0.80
C LEU A 413 18.50 -1.10 1.93
N VAL A 414 18.63 -1.57 3.17
CA VAL A 414 18.29 -0.78 4.36
C VAL A 414 19.18 0.46 4.42
N PHE A 415 20.47 0.31 4.11
CA PHE A 415 21.41 1.42 4.00
C PHE A 415 20.97 2.40 2.91
N SER A 416 20.79 1.92 1.67
CA SER A 416 20.39 2.77 0.54
C SER A 416 19.09 3.54 0.84
N GLU A 417 18.09 2.86 1.39
CA GLU A 417 16.79 3.45 1.67
C GLU A 417 16.81 4.39 2.87
N GLY A 418 17.48 4.04 3.97
CA GLY A 418 17.62 4.92 5.13
C GLY A 418 18.44 6.18 4.81
N THR A 419 19.53 6.05 4.06
CA THR A 419 20.32 7.19 3.58
C THR A 419 19.50 8.07 2.64
N ARG A 420 18.69 7.47 1.77
CA ARG A 420 17.76 8.21 0.91
C ARG A 420 16.75 9.01 1.73
N GLU A 421 16.21 8.44 2.81
CA GLU A 421 15.27 9.13 3.69
C GLU A 421 15.89 10.40 4.31
N VAL A 422 17.13 10.30 4.79
CA VAL A 422 17.87 11.46 5.30
C VAL A 422 18.16 12.47 4.18
N ALA A 423 18.64 12.02 3.02
CA ALA A 423 18.95 12.90 1.89
C ALA A 423 17.72 13.69 1.39
N LEU A 424 16.54 13.06 1.39
CA LEU A 424 15.29 13.75 1.07
C LEU A 424 14.95 14.83 2.09
N PHE A 425 15.14 14.56 3.39
CA PHE A 425 14.90 15.52 4.45
C PHE A 425 15.87 16.71 4.39
N VAL A 426 17.18 16.45 4.32
CA VAL A 426 18.22 17.49 4.27
C VAL A 426 17.95 18.45 3.12
N ARG A 427 17.54 17.93 1.96
CA ARG A 427 17.19 18.77 0.81
C ARG A 427 15.99 19.69 1.08
N VAL A 428 14.95 19.22 1.77
CA VAL A 428 13.80 20.07 2.12
C VAL A 428 14.25 21.22 3.02
N THR A 429 15.16 20.97 3.97
CA THR A 429 15.68 22.00 4.87
C THR A 429 16.67 22.96 4.19
N SER A 430 17.49 22.49 3.25
CA SER A 430 18.48 23.33 2.55
C SER A 430 17.87 24.29 1.52
N ILE A 431 16.61 24.06 1.07
CA ILE A 431 15.90 25.00 0.18
C ILE A 431 15.67 26.37 0.85
N ALA A 432 15.77 26.46 2.18
CA ALA A 432 15.68 27.72 2.92
C ALA A 432 17.00 28.52 2.96
N ALA A 433 18.15 27.93 2.60
CA ALA A 433 19.45 28.58 2.64
C ALA A 433 19.84 29.12 1.26
N GLN A 434 20.13 30.43 1.18
CA GLN A 434 20.39 31.20 -0.04
C GLN A 434 21.78 30.95 -0.67
N GLU A 435 22.27 29.71 -0.72
CA GLU A 435 23.53 29.39 -1.40
C GLU A 435 23.33 29.28 -2.93
N PRO A 436 24.23 29.82 -3.76
CA PRO A 436 24.12 29.74 -5.22
C PRO A 436 24.41 28.30 -5.66
N PHE A 437 23.35 27.55 -5.96
CA PHE A 437 23.35 26.25 -6.64
C PHE A 437 24.57 25.37 -6.32
N GLY A 438 24.50 24.61 -5.23
CA GLY A 438 25.56 23.67 -4.84
C GLY A 438 25.80 22.52 -5.84
N GLU A 439 26.47 21.46 -5.39
CA GLU A 439 26.73 20.26 -6.20
C GLU A 439 25.44 19.59 -6.70
N LEU A 440 25.55 18.90 -7.84
CA LEU A 440 24.43 18.18 -8.44
C LEU A 440 24.02 17.00 -7.54
N SER A 441 22.85 17.06 -6.92
CA SER A 441 22.38 15.92 -6.14
C SER A 441 22.04 14.72 -7.04
N ALA A 442 22.03 13.52 -6.46
CA ALA A 442 21.56 12.31 -7.14
C ALA A 442 20.15 12.49 -7.74
N THR A 443 19.28 13.26 -7.09
CA THR A 443 17.93 13.56 -7.57
C THR A 443 17.95 14.49 -8.79
N ALA A 444 18.78 15.53 -8.82
CA ALA A 444 18.94 16.38 -10.01
C ALA A 444 19.44 15.58 -11.22
N GLY A 445 20.42 14.69 -11.02
CA GLY A 445 20.89 13.79 -12.07
C GLY A 445 19.77 12.90 -12.63
N ILE A 446 18.93 12.34 -11.76
CA ILE A 446 17.76 11.54 -12.16
C ILE A 446 16.73 12.37 -12.93
N ARG A 447 16.46 13.61 -12.51
CA ARG A 447 15.56 14.52 -13.25
C ARG A 447 16.14 14.86 -14.61
N GLY A 448 17.44 15.15 -14.72
CA GLY A 448 18.11 15.38 -16.01
C GLY A 448 18.01 14.19 -16.95
N ASP A 449 18.29 12.97 -16.48
CA ASP A 449 18.10 11.73 -17.25
C ASP A 449 16.63 11.52 -17.66
N THR A 450 15.68 11.83 -16.77
CA THR A 450 14.24 11.77 -17.09
C THR A 450 13.88 12.76 -18.19
N LEU A 451 14.31 14.02 -18.08
CA LEU A 451 14.05 15.09 -19.05
C LEU A 451 14.61 14.75 -20.43
N ARG A 452 15.85 14.24 -20.50
CA ARG A 452 16.48 13.76 -21.76
C ARG A 452 15.67 12.67 -22.45
N ARG A 453 14.85 11.91 -21.72
CA ARG A 453 14.01 10.82 -22.27
C ARG A 453 12.63 11.28 -22.68
N ILE A 454 12.02 12.23 -21.96
CA ILE A 454 10.63 12.63 -22.20
C ILE A 454 10.48 13.82 -23.14
N LEU A 455 11.42 14.78 -23.11
CA LEU A 455 11.33 16.01 -23.89
C LEU A 455 11.43 15.80 -25.41
N PRO A 456 12.22 14.82 -25.94
CA PRO A 456 12.23 14.53 -27.37
C PRO A 456 10.85 14.15 -27.95
N GLY A 457 9.93 13.63 -27.13
CA GLY A 457 8.56 13.33 -27.55
C GLY A 457 7.61 14.53 -27.61
N THR A 458 8.12 15.76 -27.43
CA THR A 458 7.31 16.99 -27.41
C THR A 458 7.46 17.76 -28.72
N ARG A 459 6.46 18.59 -29.06
CA ARG A 459 6.46 19.37 -30.31
C ARG A 459 7.54 20.47 -30.38
N ILE A 460 8.15 20.81 -29.25
CA ILE A 460 9.14 21.88 -29.10
C ILE A 460 10.46 21.33 -28.54
N ALA A 461 10.78 20.07 -28.88
CA ALA A 461 11.96 19.37 -28.38
C ALA A 461 13.27 20.12 -28.67
N ASP A 462 13.35 20.80 -29.81
CA ASP A 462 14.50 21.61 -30.25
C ASP A 462 14.78 22.83 -29.36
N ARG A 463 13.84 23.19 -28.48
CA ARG A 463 14.00 24.31 -27.53
C ARG A 463 14.61 23.90 -26.21
N PHE A 464 14.91 22.61 -26.01
CA PHE A 464 15.39 22.11 -24.74
C PHE A 464 16.72 21.37 -24.87
N SER A 465 17.65 21.67 -23.96
CA SER A 465 18.83 20.85 -23.75
C SER A 465 19.12 20.71 -22.26
N VAL A 466 19.65 19.56 -21.84
CA VAL A 466 20.04 19.32 -20.44
C VAL A 466 21.56 19.41 -20.36
N ASP A 467 22.04 20.51 -19.81
CA ASP A 467 23.46 20.80 -19.63
C ASP A 467 23.83 20.81 -18.13
N GLY A 468 24.67 19.87 -17.73
CA GLY A 468 25.05 19.65 -16.33
C GLY A 468 23.85 19.60 -15.39
N ARG A 469 23.74 20.63 -14.54
CA ARG A 469 22.69 20.81 -13.50
C ARG A 469 21.50 21.67 -13.93
N PHE A 470 21.45 22.06 -15.20
CA PHE A 470 20.40 22.92 -15.73
C PHE A 470 19.64 22.25 -16.87
N LEU A 471 18.34 22.54 -16.93
CA LEU A 471 17.57 22.47 -18.15
C LEU A 471 17.66 23.83 -18.84
N VAL A 472 18.33 23.87 -19.98
CA VAL A 472 18.39 25.05 -20.84
C VAL A 472 17.13 25.09 -21.70
N VAL A 473 16.48 26.25 -21.74
CA VAL A 473 15.23 26.50 -22.46
C VAL A 473 15.43 27.68 -23.39
N ARG A 474 15.31 27.46 -24.69
CA ARG A 474 15.32 28.53 -25.70
C ARG A 474 13.90 29.08 -25.89
N GLY A 475 13.66 30.28 -25.37
CA GLY A 475 12.45 31.06 -25.63
C GLY A 475 12.50 31.80 -26.97
N GLY A 476 11.52 32.66 -27.19
CA GLY A 476 11.47 33.62 -28.29
C GLY A 476 12.08 34.98 -27.95
N LEU A 477 12.18 35.32 -26.66
CA LEU A 477 12.80 36.54 -26.15
C LEU A 477 14.21 36.27 -25.58
N ARG A 478 14.39 35.17 -24.84
CA ARG A 478 15.67 34.82 -24.20
C ARG A 478 15.95 33.31 -24.14
N THR A 479 17.19 32.98 -23.75
CA THR A 479 17.55 31.65 -23.25
C THR A 479 17.51 31.64 -21.72
N TYR A 480 16.99 30.56 -21.15
CA TYR A 480 16.81 30.38 -19.71
C TYR A 480 17.52 29.11 -19.23
N LYS A 481 18.07 29.14 -18.01
CA LYS A 481 18.65 27.98 -17.33
C LYS A 481 17.84 27.67 -16.08
N ILE A 482 17.12 26.54 -16.08
CA ILE A 482 16.32 26.08 -14.94
C ILE A 482 17.13 25.05 -14.14
N HIS A 483 17.43 25.35 -12.89
CA HIS A 483 18.21 24.45 -12.03
C HIS A 483 17.42 23.19 -11.69
N LEU A 484 18.02 22.01 -11.90
CA LEU A 484 17.32 20.73 -11.77
C LEU A 484 16.96 20.34 -10.34
N ASP A 485 17.60 20.93 -9.33
CA ASP A 485 17.30 20.65 -7.92
C ASP A 485 16.31 21.64 -7.30
N SER A 486 16.58 22.93 -7.43
CA SER A 486 15.77 23.99 -6.82
C SER A 486 14.64 24.47 -7.72
N GLY A 487 14.73 24.27 -9.03
CA GLY A 487 13.79 24.85 -10.01
C GLY A 487 13.94 26.36 -10.19
N GLY A 488 14.98 26.97 -9.62
CA GLY A 488 15.30 28.38 -9.84
C GLY A 488 15.69 28.63 -11.30
N VAL A 489 15.36 29.82 -11.81
CA VAL A 489 15.56 30.18 -13.22
C VAL A 489 16.59 31.31 -13.32
N LEU A 490 17.54 31.14 -14.23
CA LEU A 490 18.48 32.18 -14.64
C LEU A 490 18.22 32.56 -16.10
N MET A 491 18.48 33.81 -16.46
CA MET A 491 18.35 34.33 -17.82
C MET A 491 19.73 34.56 -18.43
N GLU A 492 19.89 34.20 -19.70
CA GLU A 492 21.08 34.53 -20.47
C GLU A 492 20.84 35.74 -21.40
N PRO A 493 21.88 36.56 -21.67
CA PRO A 493 23.19 36.58 -20.98
C PRO A 493 23.08 37.17 -19.56
N GLY A 494 24.07 36.92 -18.68
CA GLY A 494 24.21 37.59 -17.38
C GLY A 494 23.82 36.77 -16.14
N ASP A 495 23.09 35.66 -16.30
CA ASP A 495 22.65 34.78 -15.22
C ASP A 495 21.78 35.48 -14.15
N ASP A 496 21.02 36.50 -14.57
CA ASP A 496 20.04 37.18 -13.75
C ASP A 496 18.91 36.24 -13.34
N ARG A 497 18.50 36.28 -12.07
CA ARG A 497 17.41 35.44 -11.55
C ARG A 497 16.06 35.90 -12.07
N LEU A 498 15.29 34.96 -12.62
CA LEU A 498 13.89 35.17 -12.98
C LEU A 498 12.97 34.51 -11.95
N HIS A 499 12.12 35.33 -11.33
CA HIS A 499 11.09 34.84 -10.43
C HIS A 499 9.81 34.58 -11.22
N VAL A 500 9.56 33.30 -11.48
CA VAL A 500 8.31 32.82 -12.08
C VAL A 500 7.50 32.14 -11.00
N GLU A 501 6.34 32.69 -10.65
CA GLU A 501 5.39 31.94 -9.83
C GLU A 501 4.89 30.75 -10.64
N PRO A 502 5.01 29.51 -10.12
CA PRO A 502 4.53 28.34 -10.83
C PRO A 502 3.01 28.49 -11.01
N SER A 503 2.57 28.69 -12.26
CA SER A 503 1.15 28.70 -12.55
C SER A 503 0.62 27.28 -12.27
N ARG A 504 -0.13 27.11 -11.17
CA ARG A 504 -0.82 25.84 -10.82
C ARG A 504 -1.76 25.32 -11.93
N ARG A 505 -1.95 26.10 -13.00
CA ARG A 505 -2.92 25.92 -14.08
C ARG A 505 -2.41 25.23 -15.35
N LEU A 506 -1.10 25.02 -15.54
CA LEU A 506 -0.62 24.11 -16.59
C LEU A 506 -0.88 22.68 -16.15
N GLY A 507 -2.16 22.29 -16.24
CA GLY A 507 -2.62 20.95 -15.97
C GLY A 507 -1.87 19.96 -16.86
N ARG A 508 -1.68 18.76 -16.31
CA ARG A 508 -1.10 17.53 -16.89
C ARG A 508 -1.80 17.04 -18.17
N LYS A 509 -2.32 17.92 -19.05
CA LYS A 509 -3.01 17.52 -20.28
C LYS A 509 -1.98 17.12 -21.32
N GLY A 510 -1.62 15.85 -21.29
CA GLY A 510 -0.97 15.14 -22.40
C GLY A 510 0.50 14.76 -22.20
N LEU A 511 1.21 15.39 -21.25
CA LEU A 511 2.60 15.04 -20.99
C LEU A 511 2.69 13.81 -20.06
N PHE A 512 3.37 12.78 -20.55
CA PHE A 512 3.66 11.57 -19.79
C PHE A 512 4.79 11.83 -18.79
N LEU A 513 4.62 11.34 -17.55
CA LEU A 513 5.65 11.31 -16.52
C LEU A 513 5.80 9.87 -16.01
N PRO A 514 7.03 9.34 -15.90
CA PRO A 514 7.25 7.98 -15.45
C PRO A 514 7.03 7.78 -13.93
N PHE A 515 6.85 8.84 -13.15
CA PHE A 515 6.55 8.81 -11.71
C PHE A 515 6.08 10.21 -11.25
N GLU A 516 5.55 10.31 -10.03
CA GLU A 516 5.26 11.62 -9.42
C GLU A 516 6.52 12.25 -8.81
N ASP A 517 6.84 13.47 -9.25
CA ASP A 517 7.85 14.35 -8.65
C ASP A 517 7.37 15.80 -8.84
N GLU A 518 7.06 16.47 -7.73
CA GLU A 518 6.52 17.83 -7.73
C GLU A 518 7.49 18.83 -8.35
N ARG A 519 8.78 18.70 -8.06
CA ARG A 519 9.82 19.60 -8.58
C ARG A 519 10.03 19.39 -10.07
N LEU A 520 10.04 18.14 -10.56
CA LEU A 520 10.09 17.85 -11.99
C LEU A 520 8.87 18.41 -12.71
N THR A 521 7.68 18.28 -12.10
CA THR A 521 6.44 18.85 -12.65
C THR A 521 6.52 20.37 -12.72
N GLN A 522 7.04 21.02 -11.68
CA GLN A 522 7.29 22.46 -11.66
C GLN A 522 8.29 22.88 -12.74
N ILE A 523 9.45 22.21 -12.83
CA ILE A 523 10.49 22.48 -13.83
C ILE A 523 9.89 22.41 -15.23
N LEU A 524 9.09 21.37 -15.53
CA LEU A 524 8.43 21.23 -16.82
C LEU A 524 7.42 22.35 -17.06
N GLY A 525 6.56 22.66 -16.08
CA GLY A 525 5.59 23.77 -16.20
C GLY A 525 6.28 25.09 -16.53
N THR A 526 7.35 25.42 -15.81
CA THR A 526 8.17 26.60 -16.07
C THR A 526 8.85 26.53 -17.44
N ALA A 527 9.41 25.38 -17.82
CA ALA A 527 10.09 25.21 -19.11
C ALA A 527 9.13 25.42 -20.29
N PHE A 528 7.91 24.88 -20.25
CA PHE A 528 6.90 25.09 -21.29
C PHE A 528 6.41 26.53 -21.36
N LEU A 529 6.27 27.20 -20.21
CA LEU A 529 5.94 28.62 -20.16
C LEU A 529 7.02 29.47 -20.82
N LEU A 530 8.28 29.28 -20.42
CA LEU A 530 9.43 30.06 -20.91
C LEU A 530 9.79 29.75 -22.36
N ALA A 531 9.57 28.52 -22.82
CA ALA A 531 9.67 28.19 -24.24
C ALA A 531 8.66 28.98 -25.10
N ALA A 532 7.60 29.53 -24.50
CA ALA A 532 6.62 30.40 -25.14
C ALA A 532 6.58 31.80 -24.49
N ASP A 533 7.73 32.30 -24.02
CA ASP A 533 7.89 33.61 -23.36
C ASP A 533 7.20 34.80 -24.07
N HIS A 534 7.25 34.90 -25.39
CA HIS A 534 6.56 35.89 -26.22
C HIS A 534 5.02 35.86 -26.11
N LYS A 535 4.44 34.82 -25.50
CA LYS A 535 2.99 34.68 -25.23
C LYS A 535 2.66 34.89 -23.75
N ILE A 536 3.65 35.16 -22.90
CA ILE A 536 3.40 35.48 -21.49
C ILE A 536 2.68 36.82 -21.44
N THR A 537 1.57 36.90 -20.71
CA THR A 537 0.79 38.13 -20.51
C THR A 537 0.98 38.73 -19.12
N ASP A 538 1.71 38.04 -18.24
CA ASP A 538 2.03 38.53 -16.90
C ASP A 538 3.09 39.63 -16.99
N GLU A 539 2.68 40.87 -16.74
CA GLU A 539 3.54 42.06 -16.82
C GLU A 539 4.71 42.03 -15.82
N ALA A 540 4.55 41.37 -14.66
CA ALA A 540 5.62 41.28 -13.67
C ALA A 540 6.73 40.33 -14.13
N VAL A 541 6.36 39.23 -14.81
CA VAL A 541 7.32 38.31 -15.42
C VAL A 541 7.97 38.95 -16.65
N LEU A 542 7.18 39.55 -17.55
CA LEU A 542 7.70 40.25 -18.72
C LEU A 542 8.66 41.38 -18.34
N GLY A 543 8.31 42.18 -17.33
CA GLY A 543 9.16 43.26 -16.84
C GLY A 543 10.50 42.77 -16.26
N GLN A 544 10.57 41.56 -15.71
CA GLN A 544 11.85 40.95 -15.32
C GLN A 544 12.66 40.52 -16.54
N ILE A 545 12.02 39.88 -17.52
CA ILE A 545 12.65 39.42 -18.77
C ILE A 545 13.21 40.58 -19.58
N THR A 546 12.53 41.73 -19.61
CA THR A 546 12.99 42.92 -20.35
C THR A 546 14.04 43.73 -19.59
N ARG A 547 13.98 43.78 -18.25
CA ARG A 547 14.95 44.57 -17.43
C ARG A 547 16.35 43.96 -17.34
N GLY A 548 16.50 42.64 -17.45
CA GLY A 548 17.84 42.01 -17.48
C GLY A 548 18.55 42.14 -18.83
N ALA A 549 18.14 43.06 -19.72
CA ALA A 549 18.57 43.15 -21.14
C ALA A 549 19.71 44.14 -21.32
#